data_AF-A0AAX4JCY2-F1
#
_entry.id   AF-A0AAX4JCY2-F1
#
_cell.length_a   1.000
_cell.length_b   1.000
_cell.length_c   1.000
_cell.angle_alpha   90.00
_cell.angle_beta   90.00
_cell.angle_gamma   90.00
#
_symmetry.space_group_name_H-M   'P 1'
#
loop_
_entity.id
_entity.type
_entity.pdbx_description
1 polymer ?
#
loop_
_entity_poly.entity_id
_entity_poly.type
_entity_poly.pdbx_seq_one_letter_code
_entity_poly.pdbx_strand_id
1 'polypeptide(L)'
;MGALTEQEKNLELEKNYQILADEDLVDLYAYADKREGIIWTPEEIELLKEGIEKFGQGNWKTIFDNYKQCLNKSRRKDDLREKFRVLMHLKHRHLSVKDFYEVDKHNNPILVMGEKVIIRSKEHFDAAQRIAFTKNYTGKGNIIFRIAYEEMGKTWVHVYSAKYNRDSKIKTRIRVKKICGESPYRKHGMSKN
;
A
#
# COMPACT_ATOMS: atom_id res chain seq x y z
N MET A 1 -23.05 -26.30 5.19
CA MET A 1 -22.57 -24.95 5.58
C MET A 1 -22.90 -24.00 4.44
N GLY A 2 -23.98 -23.22 4.59
CA GLY A 2 -24.46 -22.31 3.55
C GLY A 2 -23.49 -21.14 3.34
N ALA A 3 -23.29 -20.76 2.08
CA ALA A 3 -22.49 -19.58 1.76
C ALA A 3 -23.21 -18.32 2.27
N LEU A 4 -22.50 -17.50 3.05
CA LEU A 4 -23.02 -16.22 3.55
C LEU A 4 -23.45 -15.33 2.38
N THR A 5 -24.64 -14.78 2.51
CA THR A 5 -25.20 -13.80 1.59
C THR A 5 -24.34 -12.53 1.56
N GLU A 6 -24.45 -11.75 0.50
CA GLU A 6 -23.66 -10.52 0.33
C GLU A 6 -23.95 -9.48 1.42
N GLN A 7 -25.19 -9.48 1.94
CA GLN A 7 -25.60 -8.66 3.08
C GLN A 7 -24.94 -9.12 4.39
N GLU A 8 -24.84 -10.43 4.64
CA GLU A 8 -24.17 -10.96 5.81
C GLU A 8 -22.65 -10.72 5.78
N LYS A 9 -22.04 -10.78 4.59
CA LYS A 9 -20.61 -10.43 4.40
C LYS A 9 -20.35 -8.95 4.67
N ASN A 10 -21.25 -8.07 4.25
CA ASN A 10 -21.15 -6.63 4.50
C ASN A 10 -21.32 -6.31 5.99
N LEU A 11 -22.28 -6.97 6.67
CA LEU A 11 -22.49 -6.81 8.11
C LEU A 11 -21.31 -7.35 8.94
N GLU A 12 -20.69 -8.44 8.51
CA GLU A 12 -19.48 -8.98 9.14
C GLU A 12 -18.25 -8.10 8.86
N LEU A 13 -18.19 -7.45 7.69
CA LEU A 13 -17.23 -6.39 7.40
C LEU A 13 -17.43 -5.22 8.37
N GLU A 14 -18.66 -4.70 8.49
CA GLU A 14 -19.01 -3.57 9.37
C GLU A 14 -18.68 -3.86 10.84
N LYS A 15 -19.01 -5.07 11.34
CA LYS A 15 -18.64 -5.50 12.70
C LYS A 15 -17.13 -5.58 12.92
N ASN A 16 -16.36 -5.96 11.89
CA ASN A 16 -14.89 -5.94 11.94
C ASN A 16 -14.32 -4.51 11.88
N TYR A 17 -15.06 -3.54 11.33
CA TYR A 17 -14.67 -2.13 11.27
C TYR A 17 -15.10 -1.32 12.49
N GLN A 18 -16.14 -1.74 13.22
CA GLN A 18 -16.61 -1.10 14.46
C GLN A 18 -15.59 -1.15 15.61
N ILE A 19 -14.46 -1.85 15.44
CA ILE A 19 -13.36 -1.97 16.40
C ILE A 19 -12.31 -0.84 16.21
N LEU A 20 -12.43 -0.03 15.15
CA LEU A 20 -11.56 1.12 14.87
C LEU A 20 -12.34 2.40 15.19
N ALA A 21 -11.72 3.33 15.92
CA ALA A 21 -12.37 4.57 16.32
C ALA A 21 -12.80 5.38 15.09
N ASP A 22 -13.87 6.18 15.20
CA ASP A 22 -14.42 6.97 14.08
C ASP A 22 -13.38 7.90 13.39
N GLU A 23 -12.33 8.30 14.11
CA GLU A 23 -11.20 9.07 13.54
C GLU A 23 -10.26 8.20 12.67
N ASP A 24 -10.10 6.90 12.98
CA ASP A 24 -9.28 5.95 12.21
C ASP A 24 -9.93 5.58 10.86
N LEU A 25 -11.26 5.74 10.73
CA LEU A 25 -12.01 5.46 9.50
C LEU A 25 -11.65 6.45 8.39
N VAL A 26 -11.38 7.72 8.71
CA VAL A 26 -11.03 8.75 7.72
C VAL A 26 -9.74 8.39 6.97
N ASP A 27 -8.74 7.86 7.68
CA ASP A 27 -7.49 7.38 7.09
C ASP A 27 -7.63 6.03 6.35
N LEU A 28 -8.63 5.23 6.74
CA LEU A 28 -9.00 3.97 6.09
C LEU A 28 -9.51 4.21 4.66
N TYR A 29 -10.27 5.29 4.44
CA TYR A 29 -10.84 5.64 3.14
C TYR A 29 -9.82 6.26 2.17
N ALA A 30 -8.71 6.84 2.67
CA ALA A 30 -7.66 7.40 1.81
C ALA A 30 -7.02 6.36 0.86
N TYR A 31 -7.10 5.06 1.19
CA TYR A 31 -6.63 3.96 0.33
C TYR A 31 -7.75 3.20 -0.39
N ALA A 32 -9.02 3.39 -0.01
CA ALA A 32 -10.16 2.77 -0.66
C ALA A 32 -10.42 3.39 -2.04
N ASP A 33 -10.20 4.70 -2.19
CA ASP A 33 -10.36 5.46 -3.46
C ASP A 33 -9.17 5.33 -4.43
N LYS A 34 -8.39 4.25 -4.32
CA LYS A 34 -7.28 4.02 -5.25
C LYS A 34 -7.84 3.59 -6.61
N ARG A 35 -7.75 4.49 -7.60
CA ARG A 35 -8.03 4.18 -9.01
C ARG A 35 -7.36 2.86 -9.42
N GLU A 36 -8.07 2.01 -10.15
CA GLU A 36 -7.51 0.78 -10.68
C GLU A 36 -6.25 1.05 -11.50
N GLY A 37 -5.24 0.18 -11.34
CA GLY A 37 -3.96 0.36 -12.02
C GLY A 37 -4.08 0.07 -13.51
N ILE A 38 -3.92 1.09 -14.35
CA ILE A 38 -3.93 0.94 -15.80
C ILE A 38 -2.52 0.63 -16.30
N ILE A 39 -2.38 -0.50 -16.99
CA ILE A 39 -1.12 -0.96 -17.59
C ILE A 39 -0.68 0.02 -18.69
N TRP A 40 0.62 0.34 -18.72
CA TRP A 40 1.19 1.19 -19.77
C TRP A 40 1.52 0.35 -20.99
N THR A 41 0.98 0.73 -22.15
CA THR A 41 1.33 0.06 -23.41
C THR A 41 2.70 0.54 -23.93
N PRO A 42 3.37 -0.24 -24.79
CA PRO A 42 4.60 0.19 -25.44
C PRO A 42 4.45 1.53 -26.18
N GLU A 43 3.32 1.72 -26.86
CA GLU A 43 3.01 2.93 -27.63
C GLU A 43 2.86 4.15 -26.69
N GLU A 44 2.15 3.99 -25.55
CA GLU A 44 2.07 5.07 -24.54
C GLU A 44 3.47 5.45 -23.99
N ILE A 45 4.38 4.47 -23.89
CA ILE A 45 5.74 4.69 -23.40
C ILE A 45 6.59 5.41 -24.46
N GLU A 46 6.45 5.07 -25.73
CA GLU A 46 7.13 5.75 -26.84
C GLU A 46 6.68 7.21 -26.95
N LEU A 47 5.37 7.46 -26.90
CA LEU A 47 4.82 8.83 -26.90
C LEU A 47 5.31 9.65 -25.70
N LEU A 48 5.44 9.01 -24.53
CA LEU A 48 6.01 9.68 -23.35
C LEU A 48 7.47 10.06 -23.60
N LYS A 49 8.28 9.19 -24.21
CA LYS A 49 9.69 9.48 -24.53
C LYS A 49 9.79 10.59 -25.57
N GLU A 50 9.04 10.49 -26.66
CA GLU A 50 8.98 11.51 -27.71
C GLU A 50 8.56 12.87 -27.15
N GLY A 51 7.53 12.90 -26.30
CA GLY A 51 7.09 14.13 -25.67
C GLY A 51 8.14 14.74 -24.75
N ILE A 52 8.91 13.93 -24.03
CA ILE A 52 10.01 14.41 -23.19
C ILE A 52 11.15 14.96 -24.05
N GLU A 53 11.49 14.30 -25.15
CA GLU A 53 12.51 14.75 -26.09
C GLU A 53 12.12 16.08 -26.75
N LYS A 54 10.85 16.21 -27.15
CA LYS A 54 10.33 17.38 -27.86
C LYS A 54 10.06 18.59 -26.96
N PHE A 55 9.45 18.37 -25.79
CA PHE A 55 8.98 19.44 -24.92
C PHE A 55 9.84 19.61 -23.66
N GLY A 56 10.74 18.68 -23.36
CA GLY A 56 11.59 18.71 -22.17
C GLY A 56 10.93 18.10 -20.92
N GLN A 57 11.79 17.59 -20.03
CA GLN A 57 11.37 17.06 -18.73
C GLN A 57 10.71 18.15 -17.88
N GLY A 58 9.56 17.84 -17.27
CA GLY A 58 8.81 18.79 -16.42
C GLY A 58 7.60 19.41 -17.10
N ASN A 59 7.55 19.42 -18.43
CA ASN A 59 6.45 19.97 -19.22
C ASN A 59 5.30 18.97 -19.42
N TRP A 60 4.89 18.32 -18.32
CA TRP A 60 3.91 17.22 -18.33
C TRP A 60 2.54 17.61 -18.86
N LYS A 61 2.11 18.86 -18.61
CA LYS A 61 0.84 19.37 -19.13
C LYS A 61 0.90 19.45 -20.65
N THR A 62 1.95 20.06 -21.21
CA THR A 62 2.15 20.18 -22.65
C THR A 62 2.22 18.82 -23.33
N ILE A 63 2.97 17.87 -22.77
CA ILE A 63 3.05 16.50 -23.28
C ILE A 63 1.67 15.83 -23.25
N PHE A 64 0.98 15.91 -22.11
CA PHE A 64 -0.35 15.31 -21.97
C PHE A 64 -1.35 15.88 -22.97
N ASP A 65 -1.40 17.21 -23.13
CA ASP A 65 -2.36 17.87 -24.02
C ASP A 65 -2.09 17.53 -25.50
N ASN A 66 -0.82 17.39 -25.91
CA ASN A 66 -0.45 17.01 -27.28
C ASN A 66 -0.77 15.55 -27.62
N TYR A 67 -0.55 14.63 -26.67
CA TYR A 67 -0.75 13.19 -26.91
C TYR A 67 -2.04 12.64 -26.30
N LYS A 68 -2.92 13.50 -25.79
CA LYS A 68 -4.14 13.11 -25.04
C LYS A 68 -5.01 12.10 -25.77
N GLN A 69 -5.11 12.22 -27.10
CA GLN A 69 -5.94 11.34 -27.93
C GLN A 69 -5.35 9.94 -28.09
N CYS A 70 -4.02 9.82 -27.98
CA CYS A 70 -3.29 8.56 -28.12
C CYS A 70 -3.05 7.86 -26.78
N LEU A 71 -3.23 8.57 -25.67
CA LEU A 71 -3.14 8.03 -24.31
C LEU A 71 -4.47 7.41 -23.88
N ASN A 72 -4.43 6.50 -22.91
CA ASN A 72 -5.66 5.98 -22.30
C ASN A 72 -6.47 7.13 -21.68
N LYS A 73 -7.79 7.15 -21.92
CA LYS A 73 -8.72 8.23 -21.51
C LYS A 73 -8.69 8.55 -20.02
N SER A 74 -8.34 7.58 -19.18
CA SER A 74 -8.28 7.72 -17.72
C SER A 74 -6.92 8.24 -17.21
N ARG A 75 -5.94 8.46 -18.09
CA ARG A 75 -4.62 9.02 -17.76
C ARG A 75 -4.74 10.51 -17.43
N ARG A 76 -3.86 10.96 -16.54
CA ARG A 76 -3.66 12.36 -16.16
C ARG A 76 -2.19 12.74 -16.39
N LYS A 77 -1.90 14.03 -16.50
CA LYS A 77 -0.52 14.55 -16.58
C LYS A 77 0.41 14.01 -15.47
N ASP A 78 -0.13 13.81 -14.27
CA ASP A 78 0.64 13.29 -13.14
C ASP A 78 1.02 11.81 -13.33
N ASP A 79 0.20 11.05 -14.06
CA ASP A 79 0.50 9.67 -14.39
C ASP A 79 1.72 9.59 -15.34
N LEU A 80 1.91 10.56 -16.24
CA LEU A 80 3.09 10.66 -17.12
C LEU A 80 4.36 10.94 -16.31
N ARG A 81 4.30 11.95 -15.42
CA ARG A 81 5.40 12.27 -14.50
C ARG A 81 5.79 11.03 -13.68
N GLU A 82 4.80 10.32 -13.16
CA GLU A 82 5.01 9.14 -12.34
C GLU A 82 5.59 7.98 -13.14
N LYS A 83 5.14 7.78 -14.37
CA LYS A 83 5.69 6.76 -15.27
C LYS A 83 7.13 7.05 -15.64
N PHE A 84 7.45 8.31 -15.97
CA PHE A 84 8.82 8.72 -16.22
C PHE A 84 9.71 8.46 -15.00
N ARG A 85 9.22 8.78 -13.79
CA ARG A 85 9.93 8.47 -12.53
C ARG A 85 10.22 6.98 -12.37
N VAL A 86 9.29 6.11 -12.76
CA VAL A 86 9.47 4.64 -12.76
C VAL A 86 10.49 4.21 -13.80
N LEU A 87 10.39 4.71 -15.04
CA LEU A 87 11.30 4.37 -16.15
C LEU A 87 12.75 4.75 -15.83
N MET A 88 12.95 5.89 -15.17
CA MET A 88 14.26 6.35 -14.72
C MET A 88 14.76 5.62 -13.45
N HIS A 89 14.05 4.58 -12.99
CA HIS A 89 14.34 3.84 -11.77
C HIS A 89 14.55 4.73 -10.52
N LEU A 90 13.96 5.92 -10.50
CA LEU A 90 14.18 6.92 -9.44
C LEU A 90 13.56 6.55 -8.08
N LYS A 91 13.02 5.34 -7.93
CA LYS A 91 12.10 5.02 -6.82
C LYS A 91 12.71 4.35 -5.60
N HIS A 92 13.85 3.67 -5.68
CA HIS A 92 14.29 2.83 -4.54
C HIS A 92 15.79 2.87 -4.22
N ARG A 93 16.59 3.70 -4.89
CA ARG A 93 18.04 3.78 -4.61
C ARG A 93 18.39 4.43 -3.26
N HIS A 94 17.45 5.14 -2.61
CA HIS A 94 17.73 5.93 -1.41
C HIS A 94 16.96 5.53 -0.15
N LEU A 95 16.15 4.46 -0.18
CA LEU A 95 15.55 3.97 1.06
C LEU A 95 16.60 3.22 1.86
N SER A 96 16.94 3.77 3.02
CA SER A 96 17.71 3.06 4.03
C SER A 96 16.92 1.82 4.49
N VAL A 97 17.66 0.76 4.82
CA VAL A 97 17.06 -0.39 5.49
C VAL A 97 16.58 0.06 6.86
N LYS A 98 15.37 -0.36 7.23
CA LYS A 98 14.71 -0.08 8.51
C LYS A 98 14.42 -1.37 9.24
N ASP A 99 14.37 -1.25 10.56
CA ASP A 99 14.05 -2.33 11.49
C ASP A 99 12.55 -2.25 11.82
N PHE A 100 11.76 -3.16 11.23
CA PHE A 100 10.33 -3.27 11.48
C PHE A 100 10.05 -4.32 12.56
N TYR A 101 9.00 -4.15 13.34
CA TYR A 101 8.55 -5.14 14.32
C TYR A 101 7.03 -5.16 14.41
N GLU A 102 6.46 -6.25 14.90
CA GLU A 102 5.01 -6.37 15.09
C GLU A 102 4.57 -5.70 16.39
N VAL A 103 3.40 -5.06 16.37
CA VAL A 103 2.80 -4.43 17.55
C VAL A 103 1.39 -4.93 17.80
N ASP A 104 0.96 -4.87 19.06
CA ASP A 104 -0.39 -5.21 19.49
C ASP A 104 -1.40 -4.12 19.12
N LYS A 105 -2.65 -4.26 19.60
CA LYS A 105 -3.72 -3.27 19.37
C LYS A 105 -3.49 -1.92 20.07
N HIS A 106 -2.59 -1.86 21.04
CA HIS A 106 -2.21 -0.67 21.79
C HIS A 106 -0.86 -0.10 21.33
N ASN A 107 -0.33 -0.58 20.19
CA ASN A 107 0.96 -0.22 19.62
C ASN A 107 2.18 -0.62 20.49
N ASN A 108 2.01 -1.58 21.41
CA ASN A 108 3.14 -2.16 22.14
C ASN A 108 3.81 -3.27 21.33
N PRO A 109 5.15 -3.41 21.37
CA PRO A 109 5.85 -4.49 20.68
C PRO A 109 5.36 -5.88 21.12
N ILE A 110 5.06 -6.74 20.14
CA ILE A 110 4.79 -8.15 20.42
C ILE A 110 6.12 -8.86 20.65
N LEU A 111 6.27 -9.41 21.85
CA LEU A 111 7.47 -10.13 22.25
C LEU A 111 7.29 -11.63 21.98
N VAL A 112 8.31 -12.24 21.37
CA VAL A 112 8.42 -13.69 21.20
C VAL A 112 9.60 -14.14 22.04
N MET A 113 9.37 -15.04 23.00
CA MET A 113 10.39 -15.47 23.97
C MET A 113 11.04 -14.29 24.74
N GLY A 114 10.27 -13.23 25.00
CA GLY A 114 10.75 -12.04 25.73
C GLY A 114 11.48 -11.00 24.87
N GLU A 115 11.70 -11.27 23.58
CA GLU A 115 12.39 -10.36 22.67
C GLU A 115 11.48 -9.86 21.55
N LYS A 116 11.76 -8.64 21.06
CA LYS A 116 11.09 -8.11 19.87
C LYS A 116 11.65 -8.77 18.62
N VAL A 117 10.77 -9.28 17.75
CA VAL A 117 11.18 -9.85 16.47
C VAL A 117 11.38 -8.74 15.45
N ILE A 118 12.64 -8.48 15.08
CA ILE A 118 13.01 -7.44 14.12
C ILE A 118 13.10 -8.00 12.70
N ILE A 119 12.45 -7.31 11.76
CA ILE A 119 12.45 -7.62 10.34
C ILE A 119 13.06 -6.46 9.58
N ARG A 120 14.27 -6.70 9.06
CA ARG A 120 15.01 -5.71 8.27
C ARG A 120 14.49 -5.66 6.83
N SER A 121 13.97 -4.50 6.43
CA SER A 121 13.56 -4.25 5.04
C SER A 121 13.69 -2.78 4.67
N LYS A 122 13.76 -2.48 3.38
CA LYS A 122 13.69 -1.10 2.87
C LYS A 122 12.26 -0.55 2.88
N GLU A 123 11.27 -1.45 2.79
CA GLU A 123 9.87 -1.11 2.58
C GLU A 123 9.01 -1.78 3.65
N HIS A 124 8.10 -1.01 4.24
CA HIS A 124 7.16 -1.53 5.23
C HIS A 124 6.31 -2.69 4.68
N PHE A 125 6.05 -2.71 3.36
CA PHE A 125 5.23 -3.74 2.72
C PHE A 125 5.96 -5.09 2.64
N ASP A 126 7.26 -5.09 2.38
CA ASP A 126 8.07 -6.31 2.37
C ASP A 126 8.20 -6.89 3.79
N ALA A 127 8.40 -6.03 4.80
CA ALA A 127 8.33 -6.47 6.20
C ALA A 127 6.96 -7.08 6.55
N ALA A 128 5.85 -6.43 6.13
CA ALA A 128 4.51 -6.94 6.35
C ALA A 128 4.27 -8.30 5.68
N GLN A 129 4.80 -8.53 4.47
CA GLN A 129 4.72 -9.83 3.81
C GLN A 129 5.42 -10.91 4.63
N ARG A 130 6.64 -10.65 5.10
CA ARG A 130 7.39 -11.60 5.94
C ARG A 130 6.65 -11.94 7.22
N ILE A 131 6.06 -10.95 7.90
CA ILE A 131 5.21 -11.18 9.08
C ILE A 131 3.98 -11.99 8.72
N ALA A 132 3.32 -11.69 7.59
CA ALA A 132 2.15 -12.44 7.17
C ALA A 132 2.46 -13.92 6.94
N PHE A 133 3.65 -14.27 6.45
CA PHE A 133 4.07 -15.67 6.28
C PHE A 133 4.26 -16.43 7.60
N THR A 134 4.49 -15.75 8.73
CA THR A 134 4.62 -16.40 10.05
C THR A 134 3.27 -16.62 10.74
N LYS A 135 2.17 -16.09 10.20
CA LYS A 135 0.85 -16.20 10.81
C LYS A 135 0.20 -17.55 10.55
N ASN A 136 -0.54 -18.02 11.55
CA ASN A 136 -1.38 -19.21 11.43
C ASN A 136 -2.79 -18.82 10.93
N TYR A 137 -3.11 -19.24 9.71
CA TYR A 137 -4.40 -19.01 9.04
C TYR A 137 -5.40 -20.17 9.23
N THR A 138 -5.06 -21.19 10.01
CA THR A 138 -5.94 -22.35 10.21
C THR A 138 -7.20 -21.91 10.95
N GLY A 139 -8.38 -22.08 10.33
CA GLY A 139 -9.67 -21.67 10.88
C GLY A 139 -9.89 -20.15 11.01
N LYS A 140 -8.91 -19.33 10.62
CA LYS A 140 -8.97 -17.88 10.68
C LYS A 140 -9.14 -17.34 9.26
N GLY A 141 -10.15 -16.50 9.05
CA GLY A 141 -10.41 -15.84 7.77
C GLY A 141 -9.33 -14.81 7.43
N ASN A 142 -9.71 -13.54 7.41
CA ASN A 142 -8.73 -12.46 7.24
C ASN A 142 -8.04 -12.20 8.59
N ILE A 143 -6.70 -12.14 8.60
CA ILE A 143 -5.91 -11.76 9.77
C ILE A 143 -5.51 -10.29 9.64
N ILE A 144 -5.82 -9.50 10.67
CA ILE A 144 -5.37 -8.11 10.76
C ILE A 144 -4.17 -8.07 11.70
N PHE A 145 -3.10 -7.39 11.31
CA PHE A 145 -1.89 -7.21 12.10
C PHE A 145 -1.29 -5.82 11.89
N ARG A 146 -0.49 -5.38 12.87
CA ARG A 146 0.15 -4.07 12.88
C ARG A 146 1.66 -4.22 12.89
N ILE A 147 2.34 -3.37 12.14
CA ILE A 147 3.79 -3.32 12.11
C ILE A 147 4.23 -1.89 12.43
N ALA A 148 5.36 -1.76 13.10
CA ALA A 148 5.93 -0.48 13.47
C ALA A 148 7.40 -0.40 13.09
N TYR A 149 7.90 0.83 12.97
CA TYR A 149 9.33 1.14 12.90
C TYR A 149 9.59 2.48 13.58
N GLU A 150 10.84 2.70 13.98
CA GLU A 150 11.28 3.94 14.60
C GLU A 150 12.08 4.78 13.62
N GLU A 151 11.75 6.06 13.50
CA GLU A 151 12.48 7.03 12.67
C GLU A 151 12.32 8.42 13.29
N MET A 152 13.42 9.15 13.45
CA MET A 152 13.44 10.49 14.08
C MET A 152 12.89 10.50 15.53
N GLY A 153 13.10 9.42 16.29
CA GLY A 153 12.62 9.32 17.68
C GLY A 153 11.11 9.12 17.83
N LYS A 154 10.38 8.93 16.72
CA LYS A 154 8.95 8.61 16.71
C LYS A 154 8.72 7.21 16.16
N THR A 155 7.74 6.50 16.72
CA THR A 155 7.25 5.22 16.22
C THR A 155 6.14 5.45 15.20
N TRP A 156 6.28 4.81 14.04
CA TRP A 156 5.34 4.90 12.93
C TRP A 156 4.67 3.55 12.72
N VAL A 157 3.34 3.52 12.72
CA VAL A 157 2.57 2.27 12.68
C VAL A 157 1.84 2.11 11.34
N HIS A 158 1.80 0.88 10.84
CA HIS A 158 1.05 0.49 9.66
C HIS A 158 0.19 -0.73 9.93
N VAL A 159 -1.04 -0.70 9.39
CA VAL A 159 -2.03 -1.76 9.59
C VAL A 159 -2.25 -2.52 8.29
N TYR A 160 -2.27 -3.85 8.40
CA TYR A 160 -2.38 -4.77 7.27
C TYR A 160 -3.47 -5.81 7.50
N SER A 161 -4.13 -6.22 6.43
CA SER A 161 -4.86 -7.49 6.37
C SER A 161 -4.11 -8.50 5.53
N ALA A 162 -4.05 -9.74 5.99
CA ALA A 162 -3.58 -10.87 5.24
C ALA A 162 -4.69 -11.93 5.11
N LYS A 163 -4.78 -12.51 3.92
CA LYS A 163 -5.70 -13.60 3.61
C LYS A 163 -4.94 -14.75 2.98
N TYR A 164 -5.15 -15.95 3.49
CA TYR A 164 -4.66 -17.16 2.84
C TYR A 164 -5.57 -17.53 1.67
N ASN A 165 -4.97 -17.73 0.50
CA ASN A 165 -5.67 -18.24 -0.67
C ASN A 165 -5.39 -19.74 -0.81
N ARG A 166 -6.47 -20.54 -0.83
CA ARG A 166 -6.40 -21.99 -0.98
C ARG A 166 -6.28 -22.43 -2.43
N ASP A 167 -6.46 -21.52 -3.39
CA ASP A 167 -6.37 -21.86 -4.81
C ASP A 167 -4.93 -22.21 -5.20
N SER A 168 -4.73 -23.45 -5.64
CA SER A 168 -3.44 -24.02 -6.05
C SER A 168 -2.88 -23.38 -7.33
N LYS A 169 -3.70 -22.64 -8.09
CA LYS A 169 -3.27 -21.95 -9.32
C LYS A 169 -2.56 -20.62 -9.07
N ILE A 170 -2.64 -20.09 -7.85
CA ILE A 170 -2.08 -18.77 -7.51
C ILE A 170 -0.68 -18.94 -6.91
N LYS A 171 0.32 -18.29 -7.52
CA LYS A 171 1.73 -18.37 -7.10
C LYS A 171 1.95 -17.91 -5.64
N THR A 172 1.17 -16.95 -5.16
CA THR A 172 1.25 -16.43 -3.79
C THR A 172 0.09 -16.92 -2.94
N ARG A 173 0.38 -17.83 -2.00
CA ARG A 173 -0.62 -18.39 -1.07
C ARG A 173 -1.15 -17.37 -0.07
N ILE A 174 -0.46 -16.26 0.15
CA ILE A 174 -0.86 -15.20 1.08
C ILE A 174 -0.98 -13.89 0.31
N ARG A 175 -2.15 -13.26 0.42
CA ARG A 175 -2.41 -11.92 -0.10
C ARG A 175 -2.41 -10.92 1.04
N VAL A 176 -1.47 -9.99 1.02
CA VAL A 176 -1.35 -8.89 1.99
C VAL A 176 -1.88 -7.60 1.37
N LYS A 177 -2.76 -6.89 2.10
CA LYS A 177 -3.31 -5.59 1.71
C LYS A 177 -3.06 -4.59 2.84
N LYS A 178 -2.48 -3.43 2.52
CA LYS A 178 -2.37 -2.31 3.46
C LYS A 178 -3.77 -1.76 3.71
N ILE A 179 -4.14 -1.60 4.99
CA ILE A 179 -5.39 -0.97 5.41
C ILE A 179 -5.13 0.53 5.59
N CYS A 180 -4.26 0.89 6.54
CA CYS A 180 -3.89 2.27 6.83
C CYS A 180 -2.45 2.34 7.35
N GLY A 181 -1.99 3.54 7.70
CA GLY A 181 -0.73 3.70 8.43
C GLY A 181 -0.03 5.03 8.20
N GLU A 182 0.76 5.38 9.19
CA GLU A 182 1.44 6.66 9.32
C GLU A 182 2.84 6.64 8.69
N SER A 183 3.32 7.78 8.21
CA SER A 183 4.68 7.90 7.68
C SER A 183 5.18 9.33 7.85
N PRO A 184 6.49 9.53 8.16
CA PRO A 184 7.07 10.86 8.27
C PRO A 184 6.98 11.67 6.98
N TYR A 185 6.79 11.00 5.85
CA TYR A 185 6.76 11.60 4.52
C TYR A 185 5.34 11.94 4.02
N ARG A 186 4.28 11.61 4.78
CA ARG A 186 2.89 11.98 4.45
C ARG A 186 2.50 13.25 5.21
N LYS A 187 2.17 14.32 4.48
CA LYS A 187 1.70 15.60 5.04
C LYS A 187 0.24 15.61 5.54
N HIS A 188 -0.52 14.52 5.36
CA HIS A 188 -1.84 14.37 5.98
C HIS A 188 -1.65 13.65 7.31
N GLY A 189 -1.82 14.41 8.40
CA GLY A 189 -1.46 14.00 9.76
C GLY A 189 -0.72 15.09 10.55
N MET A 190 -0.36 16.22 9.93
CA MET A 190 -0.22 17.45 10.72
C MET A 190 -1.63 17.90 11.06
N SER A 191 -2.02 17.79 12.34
CA SER A 191 -3.10 18.63 12.84
C SER A 191 -2.78 20.05 12.36
N LYS A 192 -3.72 20.66 11.64
CA LYS A 192 -3.66 22.11 11.48
C LYS A 192 -3.71 22.67 12.91
N ASN A 193 -2.60 23.24 13.36
CA ASN A 193 -2.65 24.17 14.49
C ASN A 193 -3.57 25.34 14.15
#